data_AF-A0AAW5JD07-F1
#
_entry.id   AF-A0AAW5JD07-F1
#
_cell.length_a   1.000
_cell.length_b   1.000
_cell.length_c   1.000
_cell.angle_alpha   90.00
_cell.angle_beta   90.00
_cell.angle_gamma   90.00
#
_symmetry.space_group_name_H-M   'P 1'
#
loop_
_entity.id
_entity.type
_entity.pdbx_description
1 polymer ?
#
loop_
_entity_poly.entity_id
_entity_poly.type
_entity_poly.pdbx_seq_one_letter_code
_entity_poly.pdbx_strand_id
1 'polypeptide(L)'
;STNQRNGKSSKTVLTDDGPLRLDIPRDRDGSFAPILIPKHERRFTGFDDKIIAMYARGMTVREIRAFLSEQYGTNVSHDFISSV
;
A
#
# COMPACT_ATOMS: atom_id res chain seq x y z
N SER A 1 -17.80 22.98 1.90
CA SER A 1 -17.49 21.73 2.61
C SER A 1 -16.16 21.24 2.10
N THR A 2 -15.12 21.24 2.94
CA THR A 2 -13.78 20.76 2.54
C THR A 2 -13.68 19.29 2.88
N ASN A 3 -13.25 18.46 1.93
CA ASN A 3 -13.05 17.04 2.16
C ASN A 3 -11.95 16.80 3.22
N GLN A 4 -12.12 15.79 4.06
CA GLN A 4 -11.22 15.48 5.17
C GLN A 4 -11.04 13.96 5.31
N ARG A 5 -9.93 13.53 5.91
CA ARG A 5 -9.74 12.11 6.27
C ARG A 5 -10.83 11.67 7.25
N ASN A 6 -11.45 10.53 6.96
CA ASN A 6 -12.54 9.95 7.73
C ASN A 6 -12.28 8.46 8.01
N GLY A 7 -11.23 8.20 8.79
CA GLY A 7 -10.85 6.85 9.21
C GLY A 7 -10.09 6.03 8.15
N LYS A 8 -10.10 4.71 8.36
CA LYS A 8 -9.43 3.72 7.50
C LYS A 8 -10.34 2.52 7.28
N SER A 9 -10.16 1.82 6.16
CA SER A 9 -10.79 0.53 5.88
C SER A 9 -9.75 -0.55 5.80
N SER A 10 -9.94 -1.63 6.54
CA SER A 10 -9.07 -2.79 6.44
C SER A 10 -9.33 -3.54 5.13
N LYS A 11 -8.26 -4.04 4.53
CA LYS A 11 -8.28 -4.87 3.31
C LYS A 11 -7.16 -5.89 3.39
N THR A 12 -7.51 -7.16 3.23
CA THR A 12 -6.52 -8.21 3.00
C THR A 12 -6.37 -8.42 1.51
N VAL A 13 -5.14 -8.35 1.03
CA VAL A 13 -4.77 -8.49 -0.36
C VAL A 13 -3.87 -9.71 -0.49
N LEU A 14 -4.13 -10.55 -1.48
CA LEU A 14 -3.28 -11.68 -1.80
C LEU A 14 -2.14 -11.20 -2.71
N THR A 15 -0.91 -11.28 -2.22
CA THR A 15 0.34 -11.13 -2.98
C THR A 15 0.93 -12.50 -3.27
N ASP A 16 2.02 -12.54 -4.04
CA ASP A 16 2.69 -13.80 -4.40
C ASP A 16 3.34 -14.47 -3.16
N ASP A 17 3.82 -13.66 -2.22
CA ASP A 17 4.31 -14.09 -0.89
C ASP A 17 3.20 -14.39 0.15
N GLY A 18 1.92 -14.18 -0.19
CA GLY A 18 0.78 -14.51 0.66
C GLY A 18 -0.15 -13.34 1.03
N PRO A 19 -1.01 -13.49 2.05
CA PRO A 19 -1.98 -12.46 2.42
C PRO A 19 -1.34 -11.29 3.18
N LEU A 20 -1.44 -10.09 2.61
CA LEU A 20 -1.01 -8.83 3.23
C LEU A 20 -2.21 -8.03 3.74
N ARG A 21 -2.18 -7.63 5.01
CA ARG A 21 -3.21 -6.77 5.62
C ARG A 21 -2.85 -5.30 5.48
N LEU A 22 -3.81 -4.51 5.01
CA LEU A 22 -3.68 -3.08 4.72
C LEU A 22 -4.79 -2.27 5.39
N ASP A 23 -4.46 -1.06 5.83
CA ASP A 23 -5.41 -0.12 6.43
C ASP A 23 -5.54 1.13 5.55
N ILE A 24 -6.40 1.02 4.53
CA ILE A 24 -6.53 2.02 3.48
C ILE A 24 -7.20 3.27 4.04
N PRO A 25 -6.56 4.45 3.98
CA PRO A 25 -7.18 5.69 4.42
C PRO A 25 -8.42 6.00 3.58
N ARG A 26 -9.42 6.60 4.21
CA ARG A 26 -10.64 7.06 3.54
C ARG A 26 -10.85 8.53 3.80
N ASP A 27 -11.48 9.19 2.84
CA ASP A 27 -11.94 10.55 2.94
C ASP A 27 -13.46 10.58 3.15
N ARG A 28 -13.99 11.71 3.64
CA ARG A 28 -15.41 11.86 3.96
C ARG A 28 -16.28 11.73 2.72
N ASP A 29 -15.81 12.28 1.60
CA ASP A 29 -16.53 12.26 0.33
C ASP A 29 -16.36 10.93 -0.43
N GLY A 30 -15.53 10.02 0.06
CA GLY A 30 -15.25 8.73 -0.59
C GLY A 30 -14.50 8.83 -1.92
N SER A 31 -13.98 10.01 -2.26
CA SER A 31 -13.29 10.30 -3.52
C SER A 31 -11.85 9.76 -3.58
N PHE A 32 -11.25 9.42 -2.44
CA PHE A 32 -9.87 8.92 -2.38
C PHE A 32 -9.74 7.63 -3.19
N ALA A 33 -8.82 7.61 -4.15
CA ALA A 33 -8.54 6.47 -5.02
C ALA A 33 -7.08 6.02 -4.79
N PRO A 34 -6.85 4.90 -4.08
CA PRO A 34 -5.50 4.40 -3.87
C PRO A 34 -4.89 3.94 -5.20
N ILE A 35 -3.63 4.33 -5.45
CA ILE A 35 -2.96 4.16 -6.77
C ILE A 35 -2.35 2.77 -6.90
N LEU A 36 -1.66 2.30 -5.86
CA LEU A 36 -0.93 1.04 -5.87
C LEU A 36 -1.94 -0.11 -5.86
N ILE A 37 -2.94 -0.05 -4.98
CA ILE A 37 -3.95 -1.09 -4.79
C ILE A 37 -5.35 -0.45 -4.91
N PRO A 38 -5.94 -0.47 -6.12
CA PRO A 38 -7.27 0.07 -6.39
C PRO A 38 -8.38 -0.43 -5.47
N LYS A 39 -9.50 0.30 -5.46
CA LYS A 39 -10.71 -0.10 -4.73
C LYS A 39 -11.17 -1.47 -5.22
N HIS A 40 -11.66 -2.29 -4.28
CA HIS A 40 -12.19 -3.65 -4.52
C HIS A 40 -11.19 -4.72 -5.00
N GLU A 41 -9.98 -4.35 -5.39
CA GLU A 41 -8.99 -5.32 -5.90
C GLU A 41 -8.33 -6.15 -4.79
N ARG A 42 -8.74 -7.41 -4.61
CA ARG A 42 -8.25 -8.26 -3.50
C ARG A 42 -7.07 -9.17 -3.84
N ARG A 43 -6.71 -9.26 -5.12
CA ARG A 43 -5.53 -9.97 -5.58
C ARG A 43 -4.64 -8.95 -6.24
N PHE A 44 -3.39 -8.85 -5.79
CA PHE A 44 -2.47 -7.84 -6.25
C PHE A 44 -1.22 -8.49 -6.79
N THR A 45 -1.38 -9.06 -7.98
CA THR A 45 -0.29 -9.56 -8.82
C THR A 45 0.54 -8.36 -9.26
N GLY A 46 1.84 -8.35 -8.94
CA GLY A 46 2.73 -7.23 -9.23
C GLY A 46 2.89 -6.21 -8.10
N PHE A 47 2.56 -6.57 -6.85
CA PHE A 47 3.04 -5.82 -5.69
C PHE A 47 4.57 -5.75 -5.69
N ASP A 48 5.17 -6.90 -5.96
CA ASP A 48 6.60 -7.14 -5.97
C ASP A 48 7.26 -6.34 -7.09
N ASP A 49 6.68 -6.39 -8.30
CA ASP A 49 7.12 -5.56 -9.45
C ASP A 49 7.18 -4.07 -9.10
N LYS A 50 6.23 -3.57 -8.29
CA LYS A 50 6.24 -2.17 -7.86
C LYS A 50 7.30 -1.88 -6.80
N ILE A 51 7.59 -2.83 -5.90
CA ILE A 51 8.74 -2.73 -4.98
C ILE A 51 10.05 -2.73 -5.77
N ILE A 52 10.21 -3.65 -6.73
CA ILE A 52 11.36 -3.70 -7.64
C ILE A 52 11.50 -2.38 -8.41
N ALA A 53 10.40 -1.82 -8.91
CA ALA A 53 10.41 -0.53 -9.61
C ALA A 53 10.75 0.66 -8.70
N MET A 54 10.52 0.56 -7.38
CA MET A 54 10.94 1.55 -6.40
C MET A 54 12.44 1.42 -6.09
N TYR A 55 12.95 0.19 -5.92
CA TYR A 55 14.38 -0.08 -5.82
C TYR A 55 15.15 0.41 -7.05
N ALA A 56 14.64 0.11 -8.25
CA ALA A 56 15.24 0.55 -9.51
C ALA A 56 15.29 2.07 -9.66
N ARG A 57 14.40 2.81 -8.98
CA ARG A 57 14.41 4.28 -8.90
C ARG A 57 15.36 4.82 -7.83
N GLY A 58 16.11 3.96 -7.15
CA GLY A 58 17.08 4.36 -6.13
C GLY A 58 16.47 4.63 -4.75
N MET A 59 15.20 4.23 -4.52
CA MET A 59 14.61 4.35 -3.19
C MET A 59 15.23 3.33 -2.24
N THR A 60 15.57 3.77 -1.05
CA THR A 60 16.01 2.91 0.05
C THR A 60 14.83 2.15 0.65
N VAL A 61 15.11 1.03 1.32
CA VAL A 61 14.08 0.24 2.03
C VAL A 61 13.28 1.09 3.01
N ARG A 62 13.93 2.06 3.66
CA ARG A 62 13.28 2.99 4.59
C ARG A 62 12.29 3.92 3.89
N GLU A 63 12.64 4.44 2.72
CA GLU A 63 11.76 5.30 1.92
C GLU A 63 10.58 4.52 1.36
N ILE A 64 10.81 3.30 0.86
CA ILE A 64 9.74 2.41 0.38
C ILE A 64 8.75 2.12 1.51
N ARG A 65 9.26 1.80 2.71
CA ARG A 65 8.41 1.57 3.89
C ARG A 65 7.62 2.81 4.29
N ALA A 66 8.26 3.98 4.32
CA ALA A 66 7.59 5.23 4.64
C ALA A 66 6.48 5.54 3.64
N PHE A 67 6.75 5.38 2.34
CA PHE A 67 5.77 5.55 1.28
C PHE A 67 4.57 4.60 1.44
N LEU A 68 4.82 3.29 1.64
CA LEU A 68 3.75 2.31 1.82
C LEU A 68 2.92 2.57 3.08
N SER A 69 3.57 3.01 4.16
CA SER A 69 2.90 3.37 5.41
C SER A 69 2.03 4.62 5.26
N GLU A 70 2.53 5.65 4.58
CA GLU A 70 1.80 6.90 4.35
C GLU A 70 0.56 6.67 3.47
N GLN A 71 0.74 5.90 2.38
CA GLN A 71 -0.31 5.69 1.39
C GLN A 71 -1.34 4.64 1.83
N TYR A 72 -0.91 3.55 2.49
CA TYR A 72 -1.77 2.40 2.80
C TYR A 72 -1.92 2.12 4.29
N GLY A 73 -1.39 2.99 5.16
CA GLY A 73 -1.54 2.89 6.61
C GLY A 73 -1.01 1.60 7.22
N THR A 74 -0.19 0.85 6.47
CA THR A 74 0.29 -0.49 6.82
C THR A 74 1.71 -0.45 7.35
N ASN A 75 1.99 -1.29 8.34
CA ASN A 75 3.35 -1.51 8.82
C ASN A 75 3.92 -2.72 8.10
N VAL A 76 4.48 -2.50 6.91
CA VAL A 76 5.17 -3.54 6.15
C VAL A 76 6.51 -3.83 6.84
N SER A 77 6.83 -5.11 7.04
CA SER A 77 8.11 -5.50 7.63
C SER A 77 9.25 -5.19 6.69
N HIS A 78 10.42 -4.92 7.25
CA HIS A 78 11.65 -4.72 6.48
C HIS A 78 11.98 -5.98 5.66
N ASP A 79 11.80 -7.15 6.27
CA ASP A 79 12.11 -8.44 5.66
C ASP A 79 11.25 -8.70 4.43
N PHE A 80 9.96 -8.34 4.47
CA PHE A 80 9.09 -8.49 3.30
C PHE A 80 9.49 -7.56 2.15
N ILE A 81 9.91 -6.32 2.43
CA ILE A 81 10.40 -5.44 1.36
C ILE A 81 11.72 -5.96 0.78
N SER A 82 12.55 -6.59 1.61
CA SER A 82 13.87 -7.09 1.22
C SER A 82 13.87 -8.48 0.60
N SER A 83 12.78 -9.25 0.77
CA SER A 83 12.62 -10.60 0.20
C SER A 83 12.15 -10.59 -1.25
N VAL A 84 11.58 -9.46 -1.68
CA VAL A 84 11.20 -9.17 -3.07
C VAL A 84 12.45 -8.86 -3.90
#